data_AF-A0A7X7VRN1-F1
#
_entry.id   AF-A0A7X7VRN1-F1
#
_cell.length_a   1.000
_cell.length_b   1.000
_cell.length_c   1.000
_cell.angle_alpha   90.00
_cell.angle_beta   90.00
_cell.angle_gamma   90.00
#
_symmetry.space_group_name_H-M   'P 1'
#
loop_
_entity.id
_entity.type
_entity.pdbx_description
1 polymer ?
#
loop_
_entity_poly.entity_id
_entity_poly.type
_entity_poly.pdbx_seq_one_letter_code
_entity_poly.pdbx_strand_id
1 'polypeptide(L)'
;MALHEKKKLDLSRPAAELARQDKDFSAFLAELGFTELPADKTVSELAADAGISPSIVSLSLEAAGYDIGGYIAPSDGFQSPLPAVFGALFGKRSESSEEITASSGAPMLTHLEAAVHRAQQEGVLPKDSDGTNHYPHR
;
A
#
# COMPACT_ATOMS: atom_id res chain seq x y z
N MET A 1 -2.49 -15.26 26.15
CA MET A 1 -2.43 -13.99 25.40
C MET A 1 -3.56 -13.12 25.90
N ALA A 2 -3.27 -11.95 26.47
CA ALA A 2 -4.32 -11.04 26.91
C ALA A 2 -5.01 -10.44 25.68
N LEU A 3 -6.34 -10.57 25.60
CA LEU A 3 -7.15 -9.76 24.70
C LEU A 3 -7.00 -8.31 25.17
N HIS A 4 -6.15 -7.54 24.51
CA HIS A 4 -6.14 -6.10 24.69
C HIS A 4 -7.54 -5.61 24.29
N GLU A 5 -8.23 -4.99 25.23
CA GLU A 5 -9.57 -4.45 24.99
C GLU A 5 -9.46 -3.38 23.90
N LYS A 6 -10.03 -3.65 22.73
CA LYS A 6 -9.97 -2.71 21.60
C LYS A 6 -10.80 -1.47 21.93
N LYS A 7 -10.25 -0.30 21.64
CA LYS A 7 -10.94 0.97 21.88
C LYS A 7 -12.05 1.14 20.85
N LYS A 8 -13.28 1.32 21.32
CA LYS A 8 -14.45 1.47 20.45
C LYS A 8 -14.52 2.86 19.84
N LEU A 9 -14.76 2.92 18.53
CA LEU A 9 -14.85 4.17 17.78
C LEU A 9 -16.07 4.16 16.86
N ASP A 10 -16.98 5.10 17.06
CA ASP A 10 -18.21 5.22 16.26
C ASP A 10 -18.00 6.26 15.15
N LEU A 11 -17.79 5.77 13.93
CA LEU A 11 -17.48 6.57 12.74
C LEU A 11 -18.68 7.39 12.22
N SER A 12 -19.88 7.18 12.76
CA SER A 12 -21.04 8.04 12.45
C SER A 12 -20.93 9.43 13.10
N ARG A 13 -20.02 9.60 14.06
CA ARG A 13 -19.79 10.86 14.77
C ARG A 13 -18.75 11.73 14.05
N PRO A 14 -18.78 13.06 14.26
CA PRO A 14 -17.79 13.95 13.67
C PRO A 14 -16.36 13.61 14.09
N ALA A 15 -15.44 13.58 13.13
CA ALA A 15 -14.04 13.23 13.34
C ALA A 15 -13.35 14.17 14.34
N ALA A 16 -13.68 15.46 14.30
CA ALA A 16 -13.18 16.45 15.25
C ALA A 16 -13.62 16.15 16.70
N GLU A 17 -14.81 15.58 16.90
CA GLU A 17 -15.29 15.19 18.22
C GLU A 17 -14.52 13.98 18.75
N LEU A 18 -14.34 12.97 17.90
CA LEU A 18 -13.57 11.76 18.20
C LEU A 18 -12.11 12.09 18.52
N ALA A 19 -11.47 12.97 17.74
CA ALA A 19 -10.09 13.42 17.95
C ALA A 19 -9.87 14.18 19.26
N ARG A 20 -10.89 14.90 19.77
CA ARG A 20 -10.81 15.53 21.10
C ARG A 20 -10.86 14.52 22.25
N GLN A 21 -11.55 13.40 22.04
CA GLN A 21 -11.71 12.35 23.04
C GLN A 21 -10.53 11.37 23.04
N ASP A 22 -9.80 11.32 21.93
CA ASP A 22 -8.73 10.37 21.71
C ASP A 22 -7.54 10.99 20.96
N LYS A 23 -6.44 11.19 21.70
CA LYS A 23 -5.20 11.75 21.15
C LYS A 23 -4.52 10.79 20.17
N ASP A 24 -4.64 9.48 20.38
CA ASP A 24 -4.01 8.49 19.51
C ASP A 24 -4.75 8.45 18.17
N PHE A 25 -6.09 8.55 18.20
CA PHE A 25 -6.90 8.71 17.00
C PHE A 25 -6.60 10.03 16.27
N SER A 26 -6.43 11.13 17.01
CA SER A 26 -6.04 12.41 16.42
C SER A 26 -4.67 12.34 15.74
N ALA A 27 -3.68 11.68 16.36
CA ALA A 27 -2.37 11.48 15.78
C ALA A 27 -2.44 10.61 14.52
N PHE A 28 -3.20 9.53 14.58
CA PHE A 28 -3.44 8.64 13.45
C PHE A 28 -4.06 9.37 12.24
N LEU A 29 -5.07 10.22 12.46
CA LEU A 29 -5.65 11.02 11.37
C LEU A 29 -4.62 11.99 10.77
N ALA A 30 -3.77 12.61 11.59
CA ALA A 30 -2.71 13.48 11.11
C ALA A 30 -1.66 12.72 10.29
N GLU A 31 -1.32 11.48 10.66
CA GLU A 31 -0.44 10.60 9.88
C GLU A 31 -1.03 10.24 8.51
N LEU A 32 -2.36 10.10 8.43
CA LEU A 32 -3.07 9.93 7.16
C LEU A 32 -3.21 11.24 6.35
N GLY A 33 -2.72 12.36 6.87
CA GLY A 33 -2.76 13.66 6.21
C GLY A 33 -3.99 14.51 6.52
N PHE A 34 -4.88 14.07 7.42
CA PHE A 34 -6.03 14.84 7.87
C PHE A 34 -5.65 15.78 9.02
N THR A 35 -5.06 16.93 8.68
CA THR A 35 -4.64 17.95 9.66
C THR A 35 -5.75 18.92 10.04
N GLU A 36 -6.69 19.18 9.13
CA GLU A 36 -7.88 19.99 9.37
C GLU A 36 -9.10 19.09 9.55
N LEU A 37 -9.75 19.19 10.71
CA LEU A 37 -10.94 18.41 11.06
C LEU A 37 -12.14 19.35 11.24
N PRO A 38 -12.98 19.54 10.21
CA PRO A 38 -14.23 20.28 10.32
C PRO A 38 -15.12 19.69 11.42
N ALA A 39 -15.83 20.56 12.14
CA ALA A 39 -16.56 20.17 13.35
C ALA A 39 -17.75 19.24 13.10
N ASP A 40 -18.25 19.21 11.86
CA ASP A 40 -19.46 18.54 11.41
C ASP A 40 -19.18 17.31 10.53
N LYS A 41 -17.95 17.14 10.02
CA LYS A 41 -17.61 16.03 9.12
C LYS A 41 -17.21 14.77 9.85
N THR A 42 -17.73 13.64 9.39
CA THR A 42 -17.34 12.28 9.75
C THR A 42 -16.02 11.88 9.09
N VAL A 43 -15.43 10.78 9.54
CA VAL A 43 -14.22 10.20 8.93
C VAL A 43 -14.45 9.81 7.48
N SER A 44 -15.64 9.29 7.16
CA SER A 44 -15.99 8.88 5.80
C SER A 44 -16.05 10.08 4.85
N GLU A 45 -16.63 11.20 5.30
CA GLU A 45 -16.70 12.42 4.50
C GLU A 45 -15.31 13.03 4.28
N LEU A 46 -14.48 13.05 5.33
CA LEU A 46 -13.07 13.47 5.21
C LEU A 46 -12.31 12.64 4.18
N ALA A 47 -12.47 11.31 4.22
CA ALA A 47 -11.82 10.41 3.27
C ALA A 47 -12.31 10.68 1.84
N ALA A 48 -13.62 10.80 1.64
CA ALA A 48 -14.21 11.08 0.34
C ALA A 48 -13.72 12.41 -0.25
N ASP A 49 -13.64 13.47 0.55
CA ASP A 49 -13.12 14.78 0.12
C ASP A 49 -11.64 14.70 -0.31
N ALA A 50 -10.87 13.83 0.34
CA ALA A 50 -9.47 13.56 0.00
C ALA A 50 -9.30 12.59 -1.20
N GLY A 51 -10.40 12.10 -1.79
CA GLY A 51 -10.37 11.09 -2.84
C GLY A 51 -9.91 9.71 -2.36
N ILE A 52 -9.97 9.47 -1.05
CA ILE A 52 -9.61 8.21 -0.41
C ILE A 52 -10.90 7.44 -0.11
N SER A 53 -10.92 6.15 -0.40
CA SER A 53 -12.06 5.32 -0.02
C SER A 53 -12.20 5.23 1.50
N PRO A 54 -13.41 5.52 2.05
CA PRO A 54 -13.69 5.37 3.48
C PRO A 54 -13.35 3.97 4.03
N SER A 55 -13.40 2.93 3.19
CA SER A 55 -13.05 1.56 3.54
C SER A 55 -11.57 1.41 3.91
N ILE A 56 -10.68 2.14 3.22
CA ILE A 56 -9.23 2.10 3.48
C ILE A 56 -8.91 2.71 4.84
N VAL A 57 -9.54 3.84 5.17
CA VAL A 57 -9.38 4.50 6.47
C VAL A 57 -9.91 3.60 7.59
N SER A 58 -11.08 3.00 7.39
CA SER A 58 -11.71 2.08 8.35
C SER A 58 -10.84 0.85 8.62
N LEU A 59 -10.32 0.19 7.58
CA LEU A 59 -9.40 -0.95 7.72
C LEU A 59 -8.13 -0.55 8.47
N SER A 60 -7.60 0.64 8.18
CA SER A 60 -6.38 1.14 8.83
C SER A 60 -6.60 1.40 10.33
N LEU A 61 -7.79 1.87 10.72
CA LEU A 61 -8.18 2.02 12.12
C LEU A 61 -8.30 0.67 12.83
N GLU A 62 -8.91 -0.34 12.20
CA GLU A 62 -8.97 -1.69 12.78
C GLU A 62 -7.57 -2.30 12.98
N ALA A 63 -6.68 -2.08 12.02
CA ALA A 63 -5.28 -2.50 12.09
C ALA A 63 -4.51 -1.76 13.20
N ALA A 64 -4.85 -0.49 13.45
CA ALA A 64 -4.34 0.29 14.57
C ALA A 64 -4.92 -0.13 15.95
N GLY A 65 -5.83 -1.11 15.98
CA GLY A 65 -6.37 -1.68 17.21
C GLY A 65 -7.72 -1.12 17.65
N TYR A 66 -8.39 -0.33 16.82
CA TYR A 66 -9.75 0.15 17.10
C TYR A 66 -10.80 -0.94 16.79
N ASP A 67 -11.90 -0.88 17.53
CA ASP A 67 -13.15 -1.59 17.25
C ASP A 67 -14.14 -0.58 16.68
N ILE A 68 -14.33 -0.60 15.36
CA ILE A 68 -15.09 0.43 14.63
C ILE A 68 -16.58 0.07 14.52
N GLY A 69 -17.43 1.04 14.83
CA GLY A 69 -18.88 1.00 14.62
C GLY A 69 -19.35 2.17 13.78
N GLY A 70 -20.63 2.16 13.38
CA GLY A 70 -21.26 3.27 12.66
C GLY A 70 -20.72 3.53 11.25
N TYR A 71 -19.83 2.66 10.75
CA TYR A 71 -19.35 2.72 9.37
C TYR A 71 -20.47 2.35 8.40
N ILE A 72 -20.77 3.25 7.47
CA ILE A 72 -21.65 2.98 6.33
C ILE A 72 -20.75 2.95 5.10
N ALA A 73 -20.65 1.77 4.48
CA ALA A 73 -19.93 1.64 3.22
C ALA A 73 -20.61 2.54 2.18
N PRO A 74 -19.87 3.42 1.49
CA PRO A 74 -20.44 4.20 0.42
C PRO A 74 -20.94 3.24 -0.66
N SER A 75 -22.14 3.52 -1.18
CA SER A 75 -22.75 2.76 -2.29
C SER A 75 -22.20 3.20 -3.66
N ASP A 76 -21.12 3.97 -3.66
CA ASP A 76 -20.55 4.69 -4.80
C ASP A 76 -19.82 3.79 -5.81
N GLY A 77 -19.72 2.49 -5.53
CA GLY A 77 -19.06 1.55 -6.42
C GLY A 77 -17.55 1.78 -6.54
N PHE A 78 -16.92 2.42 -5.54
CA PHE A 78 -15.46 2.59 -5.52
C PHE A 78 -14.75 1.24 -5.73
N GLN A 79 -14.16 1.09 -6.91
CA GLN A 79 -13.19 0.03 -7.19
C GLN A 79 -11.81 0.57 -6.85
N SER A 80 -11.16 -0.06 -5.88
CA SER A 80 -9.77 0.28 -5.55
C SER A 80 -8.91 0.23 -6.82
N PRO A 81 -8.07 1.24 -7.09
CA PRO A 81 -7.11 1.18 -8.18
C PRO A 81 -5.95 0.22 -7.84
N LEU A 82 -5.81 -0.20 -6.57
CA LEU A 82 -4.71 -1.04 -6.12
C LEU A 82 -4.62 -2.37 -6.87
N PRO A 83 -5.69 -3.17 -7.08
CA PRO A 83 -5.63 -4.35 -7.94
C PRO A 83 -5.07 -4.08 -9.34
N ALA A 84 -5.43 -2.96 -9.98
CA ALA A 84 -4.91 -2.59 -11.29
C ALA A 84 -3.43 -2.17 -11.23
N VAL A 85 -3.03 -1.42 -10.20
CA VAL A 85 -1.63 -1.02 -9.96
C VAL A 85 -0.77 -2.24 -9.60
N PHE A 86 -1.24 -3.15 -8.75
CA PHE A 86 -0.57 -4.40 -8.46
C PHE A 86 -0.48 -5.29 -9.70
N GLY A 87 -1.53 -5.32 -10.53
CA GLY A 87 -1.49 -5.99 -11.84
C GLY A 87 -0.46 -5.36 -12.79
N ALA A 88 -0.29 -4.04 -12.79
CA ALA A 88 0.69 -3.36 -13.62
C ALA A 88 2.14 -3.53 -13.11
N LEU A 89 2.34 -3.55 -11.79
CA LEU A 89 3.66 -3.66 -11.16
C LEU A 89 4.14 -5.11 -10.99
N PHE A 90 3.23 -6.04 -10.74
CA PHE A 90 3.53 -7.43 -10.37
C PHE A 90 2.74 -8.46 -11.20
N GLY A 91 1.84 -8.02 -12.07
CA GLY A 91 1.20 -8.94 -13.02
C GLY A 91 2.27 -9.54 -13.91
N LYS A 92 2.18 -10.86 -14.13
CA LYS A 92 2.99 -11.54 -15.14
C LYS A 92 2.83 -10.79 -16.45
N ARG A 93 3.95 -10.30 -16.99
CA ARG A 93 4.10 -9.86 -18.37
C ARG A 93 3.61 -11.02 -19.23
N SER A 94 2.33 -10.98 -19.60
CA SER A 94 1.73 -12.02 -20.42
C SER A 94 2.42 -11.95 -21.77
N GLU A 95 2.99 -13.07 -22.18
CA GLU A 95 3.66 -13.26 -23.44
C GLU A 95 2.66 -13.09 -24.59
N SER A 96 2.35 -11.84 -24.93
CA SER A 96 2.03 -11.45 -26.28
C SER A 96 3.21 -10.61 -26.75
N SER A 97 4.24 -11.32 -27.20
CA SER A 97 5.32 -10.77 -28.02
C SER A 97 4.70 -10.23 -29.32
N GLU A 98 4.18 -9.01 -29.26
CA GLU A 98 4.43 -8.10 -30.36
C GLU A 98 5.90 -7.74 -30.24
N GLU A 99 6.65 -8.27 -31.20
CA GLU A 99 8.07 -8.12 -31.44
C GLU A 99 8.52 -6.68 -31.13
N ILE A 100 8.95 -6.46 -29.88
CA ILE A 100 9.77 -5.30 -29.55
C ILE A 100 11.06 -5.61 -30.28
N THR A 101 11.15 -5.09 -31.51
CA THR A 101 12.36 -5.12 -32.30
C THR A 101 13.50 -4.76 -31.36
N ALA A 102 14.44 -5.68 -31.24
CA ALA A 102 15.59 -5.56 -30.37
C ALA A 102 16.44 -4.38 -30.84
N SER A 103 16.05 -3.17 -30.44
CA SER A 103 16.91 -2.00 -30.50
C SER A 103 17.83 -2.10 -29.31
N SER A 104 18.95 -2.78 -29.56
CA SER A 104 20.22 -2.80 -28.83
C SER A 104 20.50 -1.53 -28.00
N GLY A 105 19.91 -1.40 -26.80
CA GLY A 105 20.02 -0.15 -26.05
C GLY A 105 19.45 -0.11 -24.64
N ALA A 106 19.63 -1.15 -23.81
CA ALA A 106 19.35 -1.03 -22.37
C ALA A 106 20.65 -1.09 -21.55
N PRO A 107 21.50 -0.04 -21.58
CA PRO A 107 22.74 0.01 -20.79
C PRO A 107 22.47 -0.18 -19.29
N MET A 108 21.30 0.23 -18.80
CA MET A 108 20.88 0.00 -17.42
C MET A 108 20.76 -1.48 -17.05
N LEU A 109 20.29 -2.34 -17.96
CA LEU A 109 20.13 -3.77 -17.65
C LEU A 109 21.51 -4.42 -17.48
N THR A 110 22.44 -4.10 -18.37
CA THR A 110 23.83 -4.57 -18.29
C THR A 110 24.54 -4.06 -17.03
N HIS A 111 24.31 -2.79 -16.64
CA HIS A 111 24.89 -2.26 -15.41
C HIS A 111 24.30 -2.92 -14.16
N LEU A 112 23.00 -3.23 -14.17
CA LEU A 112 22.32 -3.89 -13.08
C LEU A 112 22.85 -5.32 -12.88
N GLU A 113 22.99 -6.08 -13.97
CA GLU A 113 23.59 -7.42 -13.96
C GLU A 113 25.03 -7.40 -13.42
N ALA A 114 25.85 -6.45 -13.87
CA ALA A 114 27.22 -6.30 -13.39
C ALA A 114 27.30 -5.92 -11.90
N ALA A 115 26.37 -5.09 -11.41
CA ALA A 115 26.31 -4.69 -10.01
C ALA A 115 25.91 -5.86 -9.11
N VAL A 116 24.94 -6.68 -9.54
CA VAL A 116 24.52 -7.90 -8.82
C VAL A 116 25.68 -8.88 -8.72
N HIS A 117 26.40 -9.12 -9.82
CA HIS A 117 27.57 -10.00 -9.81
C HIS A 117 28.68 -9.51 -8.88
N ARG A 118 28.94 -8.20 -8.86
CA ARG A 118 29.95 -7.62 -7.96
C ARG A 118 29.56 -7.84 -6.49
N ALA A 119 28.30 -7.58 -6.14
CA ALA A 119 27.79 -7.78 -4.78
C ALA A 119 27.80 -9.26 -4.34
N GLN A 120 27.62 -10.20 -5.27
CA GLN A 120 27.77 -11.64 -5.00
C GLN A 120 29.24 -12.06 -4.82
N GLN A 121 30.19 -11.45 -5.55
CA GLN A 121 31.63 -11.70 -5.38
C GLN A 121 32.16 -11.14 -4.05
N GLU A 122 31.64 -9.99 -3.64
CA GLU A 122 31.97 -9.33 -2.37
C GLU A 122 31.29 -10.01 -1.16
N GLY A 123 30.42 -11.00 -1.38
CA GLY A 123 29.73 -11.75 -0.33
C GLY A 123 28.58 -10.98 0.35
N VAL A 124 28.19 -9.83 -0.21
CA VAL A 124 27.08 -9.00 0.25
C VAL A 124 25.74 -9.65 -0.09
N LEU A 125 25.68 -10.33 -1.25
CA LEU A 125 24.52 -11.10 -1.68
C LEU A 125 24.84 -12.60 -1.68
N PRO A 126 23.88 -13.45 -1.26
CA PRO A 126 24.01 -14.88 -1.43
C PRO A 126 24.14 -15.20 -2.93
N LYS A 127 25.01 -16.16 -3.23
CA LYS A 127 25.08 -16.76 -4.55
C LYS A 127 23.86 -17.65 -4.72
N ASP A 128 23.26 -17.64 -5.90
CA ASP A 128 22.13 -18.53 -6.18
C ASP A 128 22.52 -19.98 -5.90
N SER A 129 21.59 -20.72 -5.31
CA SER A 129 21.79 -22.00 -4.63
C SER A 129 22.17 -23.19 -5.50
N ASP A 130 22.62 -22.99 -6.75
CA ASP A 130 22.90 -24.12 -7.66
C ASP A 130 24.30 -24.14 -8.26
N GLY A 131 25.14 -23.11 -8.10
CA GLY A 131 26.55 -23.18 -8.54
C GLY A 131 26.75 -23.53 -10.04
N THR A 132 25.71 -23.46 -10.86
CA THR A 132 25.73 -23.85 -12.26
C THR A 132 25.50 -22.59 -13.11
N ASN A 133 26.51 -22.30 -13.93
CA ASN A 133 26.44 -21.29 -14.98
C ASN A 133 25.42 -21.77 -16.02
N HIS A 134 24.17 -21.31 -15.96
CA HIS A 134 23.22 -21.59 -17.03
C HIS A 134 23.55 -20.70 -18.23
N TYR A 135 24.43 -21.20 -19.09
CA TYR A 135 24.48 -20.77 -20.49
C TYR A 135 23.25 -21.33 -21.20
N PRO A 136 22.41 -20.50 -21.85
CA PRO A 136 21.74 -20.91 -23.05
C PRO A 136 22.70 -20.69 -24.23
N HIS A 137 22.98 -21.78 -24.94
CA HIS A 137 23.72 -21.78 -26.20
C HIS A 137 23.15 -20.74 -27.18
N ARG A 138 24.05 -19.95 -27.75
CA ARG A 138 23.95 -19.47 -29.13
C ARG A 138 25.32 -19.57 -29.79
#